data_AF-A0A817PW52-F1
#
_entry.id   AF-A0A817PW52-F1
#
_cell.length_a   1.000
_cell.length_b   1.000
_cell.length_c   1.000
_cell.angle_alpha   90.00
_cell.angle_beta   90.00
_cell.angle_gamma   90.00
#
_symmetry.space_group_name_H-M   'P 1'
#
loop_
_entity.id
_entity.type
_entity.pdbx_description
1 polymer ?
#
loop_
_entity_poly.entity_id
_entity_poly.type
_entity_poly.pdbx_seq_one_letter_code
_entity_poly.pdbx_strand_id
1 'polypeptide(L)'
;MDADSSNVVNSAIGAELFYLFGRENPDIALLRWLRARKWNVSYAVQFMVDTLKWRHEWGFRSLMEKGEIDLIKEKCASGKI
;
A
#
# COMPACT_ATOMS: atom_id res chain seq x y z
N MET A 1 9.73 21.01 -18.19
CA MET A 1 9.77 19.53 -18.28
C MET A 1 8.67 19.05 -17.37
N ASP A 2 7.45 19.31 -17.81
CA ASP A 2 6.25 19.22 -16.99
C ASP A 2 5.67 17.86 -17.33
N ALA A 3 6.22 16.82 -16.71
CA ALA A 3 5.60 15.51 -16.71
C ALA A 3 4.18 15.74 -16.18
N ASP A 4 3.19 15.40 -16.99
CA ASP A 4 1.77 15.64 -16.74
C ASP A 4 1.36 15.10 -15.36
N SER A 5 1.45 15.97 -14.34
CA SER A 5 1.18 15.64 -12.94
C SER A 5 -0.24 15.13 -12.74
N SER A 6 -1.14 15.52 -13.65
CA SER A 6 -2.53 15.06 -13.65
C SER A 6 -2.65 13.56 -13.93
N ASN A 7 -1.75 12.98 -14.74
CA ASN A 7 -1.74 11.54 -15.01
C ASN A 7 -1.24 10.71 -13.83
N VAL A 8 -0.31 11.24 -13.02
CA VAL A 8 0.22 10.52 -11.86
C VAL A 8 -0.83 10.41 -10.76
N VAL A 9 -1.59 11.48 -10.51
CA VAL A 9 -2.70 11.47 -9.53
C VAL A 9 -3.83 10.55 -9.98
N ASN A 10 -4.14 10.50 -11.28
CA ASN A 10 -5.16 9.62 -11.85
C ASN A 10 -4.65 8.20 -12.16
N SER A 11 -3.43 7.85 -11.72
CA SER A 11 -2.86 6.51 -11.92
C SER A 11 -3.27 5.54 -10.81
N ALA A 12 -3.25 4.23 -11.12
CA ALA A 12 -3.47 3.17 -10.14
C ALA A 12 -2.49 3.25 -8.95
N ILE A 13 -1.25 3.68 -9.20
CA ILE A 13 -0.23 3.87 -8.17
C ILE A 13 -0.57 5.07 -7.29
N GLY A 14 -1.05 6.17 -7.88
CA GLY A 14 -1.52 7.35 -7.15
C GLY A 14 -2.68 7.02 -6.22
N ALA A 15 -3.62 6.19 -6.67
CA ALA A 15 -4.68 5.67 -5.83
C ALA A 15 -4.08 4.86 -4.65
N GLU A 16 -3.22 3.87 -4.89
CA GLU A 16 -2.62 3.08 -3.81
C GLU A 16 -1.84 3.93 -2.79
N LEU A 17 -1.16 4.98 -3.24
CA LEU A 17 -0.51 5.95 -2.36
C LEU A 17 -1.51 6.66 -1.45
N PHE A 18 -2.64 7.13 -2.01
CA PHE A 18 -3.71 7.76 -1.25
C PHE A 18 -4.28 6.82 -0.18
N TYR A 19 -4.52 5.54 -0.50
CA TYR A 19 -5.03 4.59 0.48
C TYR A 19 -4.02 4.18 1.54
N LEU A 20 -2.73 4.13 1.19
CA LEU A 20 -1.67 3.87 2.15
C LEU A 20 -1.60 5.01 3.17
N PHE A 21 -1.48 6.26 2.72
CA PHE A 21 -1.42 7.43 3.60
C PHE A 21 -2.76 7.79 4.26
N GLY A 22 -3.89 7.35 3.70
CA GLY A 22 -5.20 7.53 4.33
C GLY A 22 -5.41 6.67 5.58
N ARG A 23 -4.66 5.58 5.74
CA ARG A 23 -4.78 4.66 6.89
C ARG A 23 -3.76 4.89 7.99
N GLU A 24 -2.65 5.56 7.69
CA GLU A 24 -1.59 5.82 8.65
C GLU A 24 -0.97 7.22 8.47
N ASN A 25 -0.27 7.71 9.49
CA ASN A 25 0.39 9.00 9.38
C ASN A 25 1.46 8.95 8.26
N PRO A 26 1.38 9.84 7.24
CA PRO A 26 2.28 9.80 6.09
C PRO A 26 3.75 10.03 6.48
N ASP A 27 4.03 10.85 7.48
CA ASP A 27 5.40 11.11 7.93
C ASP A 27 6.02 9.85 8.53
N ILE A 28 5.25 9.12 9.35
CA ILE A 28 5.70 7.86 9.95
C ILE A 28 5.95 6.82 8.85
N ALA A 29 5.07 6.74 7.85
CA ALA A 29 5.23 5.84 6.72
C ALA A 29 6.50 6.15 5.93
N LEU A 30 6.68 7.42 5.55
CA LEU A 30 7.86 7.92 4.81
C LEU A 30 9.17 7.61 5.55
N LEU A 31 9.19 7.82 6.87
CA LEU A 31 10.34 7.49 7.71
C LEU A 31 10.69 6.00 7.71
N ARG A 32 9.77 5.07 7.37
CA ARG A 32 10.11 3.64 7.26
C ARG A 32 11.02 3.38 6.06
N TRP A 33 10.68 3.91 4.89
CA TRP A 33 11.50 3.72 3.68
C TRP A 33 12.83 4.48 3.78
N LEU A 34 12.83 5.69 4.35
CA LEU A 34 14.06 6.46 4.59
C LEU A 34 15.02 5.71 5.52
N ARG A 35 14.54 5.22 6.66
CA ARG A 35 15.38 4.44 7.59
C ARG A 35 15.90 3.15 6.95
N ALA A 36 15.05 2.44 6.21
CA ALA A 36 15.42 1.21 5.51
C ALA A 36 16.48 1.41 4.41
N ARG A 37 16.68 2.65 3.93
CA ARG A 37 17.67 3.01 2.90
C ARG A 37 18.76 3.95 3.41
N LYS A 38 19.01 3.95 4.72
CA LYS A 38 20.05 4.79 5.37
C LYS A 38 19.93 6.27 4.99
N TRP A 39 18.71 6.77 4.93
CA TRP A 39 18.36 8.15 4.57
C TRP A 39 18.72 8.57 3.14
N ASN A 40 19.01 7.62 2.24
CA ASN A 40 19.12 7.93 0.81
C ASN A 40 17.72 8.13 0.22
N VAL A 41 17.41 9.39 -0.13
CA VAL A 41 16.09 9.80 -0.63
C VAL A 41 15.75 9.12 -1.96
N SER A 42 16.69 9.05 -2.90
CA SER A 42 16.45 8.48 -4.23
C SER A 42 16.08 7.00 -4.14
N TYR A 43 16.85 6.21 -3.39
CA TYR A 43 16.55 4.80 -3.17
C TYR A 43 15.29 4.58 -2.34
N ALA A 44 14.99 5.45 -1.38
CA ALA A 44 13.76 5.36 -0.59
C ALA A 44 12.52 5.59 -1.47
N VAL A 45 12.55 6.59 -2.35
CA VAL A 45 11.45 6.88 -3.29
C VAL A 45 11.26 5.73 -4.28
N GLN A 46 12.35 5.21 -4.87
CA GLN A 46 12.27 4.05 -5.76
C GLN A 46 11.62 2.85 -5.05
N PHE A 47 12.09 2.56 -3.83
CA PHE A 47 11.57 1.43 -3.06
C PHE A 47 10.11 1.62 -2.62
N MET A 48 9.69 2.86 -2.34
CA MET A 48 8.28 3.18 -2.09
C MET A 48 7.43 2.92 -3.35
N VAL A 49 7.87 3.36 -4.52
CA VAL A 49 7.17 3.12 -5.80
C VAL A 49 7.05 1.62 -6.08
N ASP A 50 8.12 0.85 -5.89
CA ASP A 50 8.09 -0.61 -6.07
C ASP A 50 7.11 -1.28 -5.09
N THR A 51 7.04 -0.79 -3.85
CA THR A 51 6.05 -1.26 -2.86
C THR A 51 4.62 -0.98 -3.33
N LEU A 52 4.35 0.21 -3.87
CA LEU A 52 3.01 0.57 -4.36
C LEU A 52 2.60 -0.25 -5.57
N LYS A 53 3.53 -0.53 -6.49
CA LYS A 53 3.30 -1.44 -7.62
C LYS A 53 2.95 -2.84 -7.13
N TRP A 54 3.73 -3.38 -6.19
CA TRP A 54 3.46 -4.68 -5.60
C TRP A 54 2.07 -4.75 -4.93
N ARG A 55 1.68 -3.71 -4.19
CA ARG A 55 0.34 -3.63 -3.56
C ARG A 55 -0.78 -3.70 -4.59
N HIS A 56 -0.60 -3.01 -5.71
CA HIS A 56 -1.57 -3.01 -6.80
C HIS A 56 -1.66 -4.38 -7.48
N GLU A 57 -0.52 -4.93 -7.92
CA GLU A 57 -0.44 -6.21 -8.63
C GLU A 57 -0.91 -7.39 -7.78
N TRP A 58 -0.59 -7.38 -6.48
CA TRP A 58 -1.01 -8.43 -5.55
C TRP A 58 -2.50 -8.34 -5.18
N GLY A 59 -3.15 -7.21 -5.48
CA GLY A 59 -4.57 -7.01 -5.15
C GLY A 59 -4.80 -6.73 -3.67
N PHE A 60 -3.88 -6.03 -3.00
CA PHE A 60 -3.94 -5.75 -1.55
C PHE A 60 -5.27 -5.12 -1.11
N ARG A 61 -5.86 -4.28 -1.96
CA ARG A 61 -7.18 -3.70 -1.72
C ARG A 61 -8.27 -4.76 -1.51
N SER A 62 -8.33 -5.75 -2.42
CA SER A 62 -9.30 -6.82 -2.33
C SER A 62 -9.10 -7.67 -1.08
N LEU A 63 -7.85 -7.86 -0.63
CA LEU A 63 -7.55 -8.50 0.64
C LEU A 63 -8.12 -7.69 1.80
N MET A 64 -7.86 -6.38 1.84
CA MET A 64 -8.32 -5.52 2.93
C MET A 64 -9.85 -5.41 2.99
N GLU A 65 -10.53 -5.46 1.85
CA GLU A 65 -12.00 -5.47 1.78
C GLU A 65 -12.58 -6.80 2.28
N LYS A 66 -11.94 -7.93 1.96
CA LYS A 66 -12.34 -9.25 2.48
C LYS A 66 -12.10 -9.39 3.99
N GLY A 67 -11.05 -8.76 4.51
CA GLY A 67 -10.71 -8.79 5.93
C GLY A 67 -10.60 -10.21 6.47
N GLU A 68 -11.25 -10.48 7.61
CA GLU A 68 -11.27 -11.80 8.26
C GLU A 68 -12.52 -12.63 7.93
N ILE A 69 -13.36 -12.17 7.00
CA ILE A 69 -14.67 -12.79 6.72
C ILE A 69 -14.52 -14.26 6.36
N ASP A 70 -13.51 -14.61 5.55
CA ASP A 70 -13.30 -15.99 5.11
C ASP A 70 -12.80 -16.88 6.27
N LEU A 71 -12.01 -16.33 7.18
CA LEU A 71 -11.55 -17.02 8.39
C LEU A 71 -12.72 -17.30 9.35
N ILE A 72 -13.63 -16.34 9.51
CA ILE A 72 -14.83 -16.50 10.35
C ILE A 72 -15.74 -17.60 9.79
N LYS A 73 -15.97 -17.60 8.46
CA LYS A 73 -16.75 -18.65 7.79
C LYS A 73 -16.14 -20.03 8.00
N GLU A 74 -14.81 -20.16 7.89
CA GLU A 74 -14.11 -21.42 8.13
C GLU A 74 -14.24 -21.87 9.59
N LYS A 75 -14.06 -20.96 10.56
CA LYS A 75 -14.26 -21.28 11.99
C LYS A 75 -15.68 -21.75 12.27
N CYS A 76 -16.69 -21.05 11.76
CA CYS A 76 -18.10 -21.44 11.90
C CYS A 76 -18.40 -22.80 11.26
N ALA A 77 -17.82 -23.08 10.09
CA ALA A 77 -17.98 -24.37 9.40
C ALA A 77 -17.27 -25.52 10.14
N SER A 78 -16.16 -25.23 10.83
CA SER A 78 -15.39 -26.23 11.57
C SER A 78 -16.02 -26.67 12.89
N GLY A 79 -17.09 -26.00 13.35
CA GLY A 79 -17.78 -26.29 14.61
C GLY A 79 -16.95 -26.07 15.88
N LYS A 80 -15.75 -25.50 15.77
CA LYS A 80 -14.88 -25.12 16.89
C LYS A 80 -15.13 -23.65 17.22
N ILE A 81 -16.11 -23.39 18.09
CA ILE A 81 -16.28 -22.12 18.79
C ILE A 81 -15.75 -22.30 20.21
#